data_AF-L5NFK0-F1
#
_entry.id   AF-L5NFK0-F1
#
_cell.length_a   1.000
_cell.length_b   1.000
_cell.length_c   1.000
_cell.angle_alpha   90.00
_cell.angle_beta   90.00
_cell.angle_gamma   90.00
#
_symmetry.space_group_name_H-M   'P 1'
#
loop_
_entity.id
_entity.type
_entity.pdbx_description
1 polymer ?
#
loop_
_entity_poly.entity_id
_entity_poly.type
_entity_poly.pdbx_seq_one_letter_code
_entity_poly.pdbx_strand_id
1 'polypeptide(L)'
;MAEKSWTDRFDPLYFPLFTAIPVGVWLTGKDGPFQGVEISLYIITTLFLFFSGSVETSSDERKHRIFGYLYMVSGLFLAGAGLYRWLN
;
A
#
# COMPACT_ATOMS: atom_id res chain seq x y z
N MET A 1 -15.76 3.06 -31.19
CA MET A 1 -14.58 2.18 -30.95
C MET A 1 -13.39 2.94 -31.54
N ALA A 2 -12.39 3.44 -30.85
CA ALA A 2 -11.79 3.11 -29.57
C ALA A 2 -11.21 4.39 -28.93
N GLU A 3 -11.76 4.85 -27.81
CA GLU A 3 -11.17 5.88 -26.95
C GLU A 3 -10.95 5.34 -25.53
N LYS A 4 -10.79 4.02 -25.43
CA LYS A 4 -10.46 3.31 -24.20
C LYS A 4 -8.94 3.07 -24.21
N SER A 5 -8.13 4.09 -23.94
CA SER A 5 -6.72 4.01 -24.40
C SER A 5 -5.64 4.50 -23.42
N TRP A 6 -5.84 5.52 -22.59
CA TRP A 6 -4.73 6.02 -21.75
C TRP A 6 -5.08 6.35 -20.30
N THR A 7 -6.27 6.90 -20.04
CA THR A 7 -6.72 7.25 -18.68
C THR A 7 -6.91 6.03 -17.77
N ASP A 8 -7.42 4.92 -18.30
CA ASP A 8 -7.57 3.67 -17.55
C ASP A 8 -6.23 3.03 -17.13
N ARG A 9 -5.11 3.33 -17.84
CA ARG A 9 -3.78 2.79 -17.51
C ARG A 9 -3.04 3.60 -16.45
N PHE A 10 -3.33 4.89 -16.35
CA PHE A 10 -2.79 5.80 -15.34
C PHE A 10 -3.82 6.12 -14.26
N ASP A 11 -4.74 5.20 -14.02
CA ASP A 11 -5.70 5.31 -12.93
C ASP A 11 -4.94 5.40 -11.60
N PRO A 12 -5.09 6.52 -10.84
CA PRO A 12 -4.46 6.69 -9.53
C PRO A 12 -4.74 5.52 -8.58
N LEU A 13 -5.84 4.79 -8.81
CA LEU A 13 -6.16 3.58 -8.09
C LEU A 13 -4.99 2.62 -8.04
N TYR A 14 -4.25 2.41 -9.13
CA TYR A 14 -3.16 1.43 -9.15
C TYR A 14 -1.85 1.94 -8.52
N PHE A 15 -1.77 3.23 -8.18
CA PHE A 15 -0.54 3.83 -7.67
C PHE A 15 0.01 3.14 -6.41
N PRO A 16 -0.81 2.84 -5.36
CA PRO A 16 -0.32 2.14 -4.17
C PRO A 16 0.14 0.71 -4.47
N LEU A 17 -0.45 0.07 -5.50
CA LEU A 17 -0.07 -1.29 -5.91
C LEU A 17 1.35 -1.35 -6.46
N PHE A 18 1.78 -0.32 -7.21
CA PHE A 18 3.10 -0.27 -7.83
C PHE A 18 4.16 0.47 -7.02
N THR A 19 3.77 1.14 -5.93
CA THR A 19 4.68 1.93 -5.10
C THR A 19 4.74 1.38 -3.67
N ALA A 20 3.68 1.60 -2.88
CA ALA A 20 3.64 1.30 -1.46
C ALA A 20 3.75 -0.20 -1.17
N ILE A 21 3.09 -1.08 -1.94
CA ILE A 21 3.19 -2.52 -1.73
C ILE A 21 4.62 -3.03 -1.99
N PRO A 22 5.26 -2.76 -3.14
CA PRO A 22 6.66 -3.15 -3.36
C PRO A 22 7.62 -2.61 -2.31
N VAL A 23 7.49 -1.34 -1.92
CA VAL A 23 8.33 -0.73 -0.86
C VAL A 23 8.12 -1.44 0.47
N GLY A 24 6.87 -1.68 0.87
CA GLY A 24 6.54 -2.37 2.11
C GLY A 24 7.05 -3.81 2.15
N VAL A 25 6.90 -4.55 1.04
CA VAL A 25 7.42 -5.92 0.90
C VAL A 25 8.94 -5.94 0.99
N TRP A 26 9.62 -5.03 0.27
CA TRP A 26 11.08 -4.93 0.30
C TRP A 26 11.60 -4.64 1.70
N LEU A 27 11.01 -3.65 2.40
CA LEU A 27 11.40 -3.32 3.76
C LEU A 27 11.13 -4.48 4.72
N THR A 28 10.01 -5.19 4.56
CA THR A 28 9.67 -6.34 5.41
C THR A 28 10.60 -7.53 5.19
N GLY A 29 11.18 -7.69 4.01
CA GLY A 29 12.14 -8.76 3.69
C GLY A 29 13.60 -8.40 3.89
N LYS A 30 13.92 -7.14 4.19
CA LYS A 30 15.31 -6.67 4.35
C LYS A 30 15.91 -7.17 5.67
N ASP A 31 17.14 -7.66 5.63
CA ASP A 31 17.91 -8.04 6.83
C ASP A 31 18.67 -6.85 7.44
N GLY A 32 18.88 -6.90 8.74
CA GLY A 32 19.70 -5.93 9.49
C GLY A 32 18.92 -4.93 10.33
N PRO A 33 19.62 -4.14 11.17
CA PRO A 33 18.98 -3.13 11.99
C PRO A 33 18.41 -2.04 11.07
N PHE A 34 17.12 -1.76 11.20
CA PHE A 34 16.52 -0.67 10.45
C PHE A 34 17.17 0.65 10.81
N GLN A 35 17.60 1.39 9.78
CA GLN A 35 18.01 2.78 9.94
C GLN A 35 16.78 3.66 10.15
N GLY A 36 16.92 4.82 10.79
CA GLY A 36 15.80 5.72 11.09
C GLY A 36 14.98 6.13 9.84
N VAL A 37 15.64 6.25 8.68
CA VAL A 37 15.00 6.50 7.39
C VAL A 37 14.08 5.35 6.98
N GLU A 38 14.49 4.11 7.22
CA GLU A 38 13.76 2.91 6.82
C GLU A 38 12.55 2.68 7.72
N ILE A 39 12.68 2.94 9.03
CA ILE A 39 11.55 2.94 9.96
C ILE A 39 10.52 3.99 9.52
N SER A 40 10.99 5.19 9.20
CA SER A 40 10.11 6.27 8.72
C SER A 40 9.40 5.88 7.43
N LEU A 41 10.13 5.29 6.48
CA LEU A 41 9.58 4.83 5.21
C LEU A 41 8.56 3.70 5.42
N TYR A 42 8.81 2.79 6.37
CA TYR A 42 7.89 1.71 6.74
C TYR A 42 6.57 2.26 7.29
N ILE A 43 6.65 3.20 8.22
CA ILE A 43 5.50 3.86 8.83
C ILE A 43 4.70 4.61 7.76
N ILE A 44 5.38 5.44 6.94
CA ILE A 44 4.73 6.21 5.88
C ILE A 44 4.05 5.29 4.87
N THR A 45 4.70 4.20 4.47
CA THR A 45 4.13 3.20 3.54
C THR A 45 2.86 2.58 4.12
N THR A 46 2.90 2.21 5.40
CA THR A 46 1.77 1.62 6.11
C THR A 46 0.60 2.60 6.21
N LEU A 47 0.87 3.84 6.64
CA LEU A 47 -0.15 4.90 6.73
C LEU A 47 -0.73 5.25 5.36
N PHE A 48 0.10 5.29 4.33
CA PHE A 48 -0.35 5.58 2.97
C PHE A 48 -1.30 4.50 2.45
N LEU A 49 -1.04 3.21 2.72
CA LEU A 49 -1.95 2.12 2.37
C LEU A 49 -3.28 2.21 3.12
N PHE A 50 -3.27 2.58 4.40
CA PHE A 50 -4.51 2.81 5.14
C PHE A 50 -5.28 4.01 4.61
N PHE A 51 -4.60 5.12 4.31
CA PHE A 51 -5.20 6.30 3.73
C PHE A 51 -5.85 5.99 2.38
N SER A 52 -5.09 5.42 1.44
CA SER A 52 -5.61 5.03 0.13
C SER A 52 -6.72 4.00 0.26
N GLY A 53 -6.56 2.98 1.10
CA GLY A 53 -7.61 2.00 1.36
C GLY A 53 -8.91 2.63 1.85
N SER A 54 -8.83 3.60 2.74
CA SER A 54 -9.99 4.33 3.28
C SER A 54 -10.67 5.21 2.22
N VAL A 55 -9.89 5.90 1.39
CA VAL A 55 -10.43 6.70 0.27
C VAL A 55 -11.14 5.80 -0.73
N GLU A 56 -10.51 4.70 -1.14
CA GLU A 56 -11.05 3.84 -2.20
C GLU A 56 -12.26 3.00 -1.74
N THR A 57 -12.31 2.60 -0.47
CA THR A 57 -13.50 1.93 0.11
C THR A 57 -14.72 2.83 0.20
N SER A 58 -14.53 4.15 0.24
CA SER A 58 -15.63 5.13 0.27
C SER A 58 -16.31 5.34 -1.08
N SER A 59 -15.69 4.90 -2.19
CA SER A 59 -16.24 5.02 -3.54
C SER A 59 -17.48 4.14 -3.74
N ASP A 60 -18.41 4.56 -4.60
CA ASP A 60 -19.56 3.74 -5.01
C ASP A 60 -19.19 2.67 -6.05
N GLU A 61 -18.05 2.83 -6.71
CA GLU A 61 -17.59 1.87 -7.69
C GLU A 61 -17.01 0.62 -7.04
N ARG A 62 -17.56 -0.55 -7.41
CA ARG A 62 -17.09 -1.86 -6.89
C ARG A 62 -15.59 -2.06 -7.07
N LYS A 63 -15.03 -1.63 -8.20
CA LYS A 63 -13.59 -1.73 -8.50
C LYS A 63 -12.76 -1.01 -7.44
N HIS A 64 -13.09 0.25 -7.17
CA HIS A 64 -12.42 1.06 -6.15
C HIS A 64 -12.54 0.42 -4.76
N ARG A 65 -13.73 -0.07 -4.37
CA ARG A 65 -13.90 -0.77 -3.08
C ARG A 65 -13.00 -2.00 -2.92
N ILE A 66 -12.87 -2.84 -3.96
CA ILE A 66 -12.03 -4.04 -3.92
C ILE A 66 -10.56 -3.66 -3.71
N PHE A 67 -10.06 -2.69 -4.46
CA PHE A 67 -8.70 -2.18 -4.30
C PHE A 67 -8.50 -1.51 -2.94
N GLY A 68 -9.51 -0.80 -2.44
CA GLY A 68 -9.47 -0.20 -1.12
C GLY A 68 -9.29 -1.24 0.00
N TYR A 69 -10.07 -2.33 -0.03
CA TYR A 69 -9.89 -3.43 0.91
C TYR A 69 -8.54 -4.13 0.75
N LEU A 70 -8.05 -4.30 -0.49
CA LEU A 70 -6.72 -4.83 -0.76
C LEU A 70 -5.64 -3.99 -0.06
N TYR A 71 -5.70 -2.66 -0.18
CA TYR A 71 -4.75 -1.76 0.46
C TYR A 71 -4.85 -1.79 1.99
N MET A 72 -6.06 -1.83 2.56
CA MET A 72 -6.22 -1.99 4.01
C MET A 72 -5.62 -3.29 4.52
N VAL A 73 -5.87 -4.41 3.84
CA VAL A 73 -5.33 -5.72 4.21
C VAL A 73 -3.81 -5.73 4.10
N SER A 74 -3.24 -5.18 3.02
CA SER A 74 -1.79 -5.04 2.88
C SER A 74 -1.19 -4.15 3.98
N GLY A 75 -1.84 -3.04 4.32
CA GLY A 75 -1.44 -2.17 5.42
C GLY A 75 -1.43 -2.89 6.77
N LEU A 76 -2.44 -3.72 7.05
CA LEU A 76 -2.50 -4.56 8.25
C LEU A 76 -1.37 -5.59 8.30
N PHE A 77 -1.09 -6.28 7.18
CA PHE A 77 0.02 -7.23 7.11
C PHE A 77 1.37 -6.56 7.36
N LEU A 78 1.61 -5.38 6.77
CA LEU A 78 2.83 -4.62 7.01
C LEU A 78 2.90 -4.13 8.46
N ALA A 79 1.84 -3.52 9.00
CA ALA A 79 1.83 -3.10 10.39
C ALA A 79 2.14 -4.26 11.36
N GLY A 80 1.51 -5.42 11.13
CA GLY A 80 1.74 -6.64 11.92
C GLY A 80 3.16 -7.18 11.78
N ALA A 81 3.69 -7.26 10.56
CA ALA A 81 5.05 -7.74 10.31
C ALA A 81 6.11 -6.80 10.90
N GLY A 82 5.94 -5.48 10.74
CA GLY A 82 6.80 -4.48 11.34
C GLY A 82 6.80 -4.54 12.86
N LEU A 83 5.62 -4.70 13.48
CA LEU A 83 5.50 -4.86 14.93
C LEU A 83 6.17 -6.16 15.40
N TYR A 84 5.93 -7.29 14.72
CA TYR A 84 6.56 -8.56 15.04
C TYR A 84 8.09 -8.48 14.98
N ARG A 85 8.63 -7.82 13.94
CA ARG A 85 10.07 -7.60 13.77
C ARG A 85 10.67 -6.61 14.76
N TRP A 86 9.87 -5.73 15.34
CA TRP A 86 10.33 -4.84 16.40
C TRP A 86 10.36 -5.56 17.76
N LEU A 87 9.41 -6.45 18.02
CA LEU A 87 9.30 -7.16 19.29
C LEU A 87 10.24 -8.37 19.44
N ASN A 88 10.85 -8.85 18.34
CA ASN A 88 11.81 -9.97 18.32
C ASN A 88 13.19 -9.51 17.85
#